data_AF-A0A4D6WV49-F1
#
_entry.id   AF-A0A4D6WV49-F1
#
_cell.length_a   1.000
_cell.length_b   1.000
_cell.length_c   1.000
_cell.angle_alpha   90.00
_cell.angle_beta   90.00
_cell.angle_gamma   90.00
#
_symmetry.space_group_name_H-M   'P 1'
#
loop_
_entity.id
_entity.type
_entity.pdbx_description
1 polymer ?
#
loop_
_entity_poly.entity_id
_entity_poly.type
_entity_poly.pdbx_seq_one_letter_code
_entity_poly.pdbx_strand_id
1 'polypeptide(L)' 'MCICINCQHVKNCTTYKIILVQHNQPMLNKNSIIFTPHNTLIQININQTYYNIKLEWDLIECASFVEQPGFWLS' A
#
# COMPACT_ATOMS: atom_id res chain seq x y z
N MET A 1 8.25 4.50 6.43
CA MET A 1 7.99 5.46 5.34
C MET A 1 7.46 4.66 4.17
N CYS A 2 6.14 4.64 3.95
CA CYS A 2 5.56 3.86 2.86
C CYS A 2 5.72 4.64 1.55
N ILE A 3 6.53 4.15 0.61
CA ILE A 3 6.75 4.86 -0.67
C ILE A 3 5.42 5.12 -1.41
N CYS A 4 4.41 4.28 -1.18
CA CYS A 4 3.08 4.40 -1.76
C CYS A 4 2.40 5.75 -1.54
N ILE A 5 2.55 6.41 -0.39
CA ILE A 5 1.80 7.65 -0.09
C ILE A 5 2.20 8.80 -1.02
N ASN A 6 3.43 8.75 -1.52
CA ASN A 6 3.99 9.73 -2.43
C ASN A 6 3.95 9.23 -3.87
N CYS A 7 3.18 8.19 -4.19
CA CYS A 7 3.10 7.66 -5.53
C CYS A 7 1.92 8.28 -6.30
N GLN A 8 2.14 8.70 -7.55
CA GLN A 8 1.08 9.11 -8.48
C GLN A 8 0.00 8.02 -8.66
N HIS A 9 0.37 6.75 -8.47
CA HIS A 9 -0.55 5.63 -8.64
C HIS A 9 -1.26 5.22 -7.35
N VAL A 10 -1.12 5.95 -6.24
CA VAL A 10 -1.63 5.52 -4.93
C VAL A 10 -3.14 5.24 -4.92
N LYS A 11 -3.94 6.00 -5.69
CA LYS A 11 -5.41 5.86 -5.72
C LYS A 11 -5.91 4.70 -6.59
N ASN A 12 -5.09 4.22 -7.53
CA ASN A 12 -5.48 3.25 -8.56
C ASN A 12 -4.62 1.99 -8.61
N CYS A 13 -3.60 1.89 -7.76
CA CYS A 13 -2.70 0.76 -7.64
C CYS A 13 -3.35 -0.43 -6.93
N THR A 14 -3.28 -1.62 -7.56
CA THR A 14 -3.72 -2.89 -6.98
C THR A 14 -2.98 -3.22 -5.68
N THR A 15 -1.65 -3.14 -5.68
CA THR A 15 -0.80 -3.47 -4.52
C THR A 15 -1.12 -2.58 -3.32
N TYR A 16 -1.28 -1.27 -3.53
CA TYR A 16 -1.64 -0.37 -2.44
C TYR A 16 -3.01 -0.71 -1.84
N LYS A 17 -3.99 -1.05 -2.67
CA LYS A 17 -5.31 -1.48 -2.19
C LYS A 17 -5.27 -2.78 -1.39
N ILE A 18 -4.41 -3.73 -1.76
CA ILE A 18 -4.20 -4.95 -0.97
C ILE A 18 -3.68 -4.60 0.43
N ILE A 19 -2.69 -3.70 0.51
CA ILE A 19 -2.11 -3.24 1.77
C ILE A 19 -3.17 -2.50 2.62
N LEU A 20 -4.01 -1.64 2.04
CA LEU A 20 -5.12 -0.98 2.74
C LEU A 20 -6.10 -1.97 3.36
N VAL A 21 -6.43 -3.06 2.65
CA VAL A 21 -7.30 -4.12 3.18
C VAL A 21 -6.66 -4.80 4.40
N GLN A 22 -5.35 -5.05 4.38
CA GLN A 22 -4.65 -5.62 5.55
C GLN A 22 -4.63 -4.68 6.75
N HIS A 23 -4.64 -3.36 6.51
CA HIS A 23 -4.74 -2.34 7.55
C HIS A 23 -6.17 -2.03 8.00
N ASN A 24 -7.17 -2.79 7.55
CA ASN A 24 -8.59 -2.53 7.79
C ASN A 24 -9.03 -1.11 7.43
N GLN A 25 -8.34 -0.46 6.49
CA GLN A 25 -8.71 0.87 6.02
C GLN A 25 -9.80 0.78 4.95
N PRO A 26 -10.71 1.78 4.88
CA PRO A 26 -11.77 1.78 3.88
C PRO A 26 -11.15 1.77 2.48
N MET A 27 -11.66 0.90 1.61
CA MET A 27 -11.21 0.87 0.22
C MET A 27 -11.57 2.18 -0.45
N LEU A 28 -10.56 2.90 -0.95
CA LEU A 28 -10.75 4.01 -1.88
C LEU A 28 -11.28 3.41 -3.19
N ASN A 29 -12.60 3.49 -3.37
CA ASN A 29 -13.38 3.18 -4.57
C ASN A 29 -12.95 1.92 -5.35
N LYS A 30 -13.67 0.79 -5.21
CA LYS A 30 -13.34 -0.48 -5.88
C LYS A 30 -13.17 -0.36 -7.40
N ASN A 31 -13.90 0.55 -8.04
CA ASN A 31 -13.86 0.74 -9.50
C ASN A 31 -12.63 1.49 -10.02
N SER A 32 -11.77 2.04 -9.16
CA SER A 32 -10.58 2.79 -9.58
C SER A 32 -9.33 1.92 -9.82
N ILE A 33 -9.44 0.58 -9.79
CA ILE A 33 -8.30 -0.31 -10.04
C ILE A 33 -8.00 -0.31 -11.54
N ILE A 34 -6.97 0.42 -11.95
CA ILE A 34 -6.53 0.48 -13.35
C ILE A 34 -5.02 0.27 -13.51
N PHE A 35 -4.30 0.05 -12.40
CA PHE A 35 -2.85 -0.04 -12.41
C PHE A 35 -2.34 -1.19 -11.54
N THR A 36 -1.48 -2.03 -12.13
CA THR A 36 -0.74 -3.08 -11.42
C THR A 36 0.75 -2.78 -11.54
N PRO A 37 1.44 -2.50 -10.42
CA PRO A 37 2.86 -2.18 -10.46
C PRO A 37 3.70 -3.42 -10.78
N HIS A 38 4.87 -3.18 -11.37
CA HIS A 38 5.88 -4.19 -11.64
C HIS A 38 6.93 -4.21 -10.53
N ASN A 39 7.49 -5.39 -10.27
CA ASN A 39 8.62 -5.64 -9.37
C ASN A 39 8.46 -4.91 -8.03
N THR A 40 7.60 -5.47 -7.18
CA THR A 40 7.28 -4.94 -5.86
C THR A 40 7.90 -5.81 -4.76
N LEU A 41 8.37 -5.17 -3.69
CA LEU A 41 8.82 -5.85 -2.48
C LEU A 41 7.99 -5.36 -1.30
N ILE A 42 7.21 -6.29 -0.75
CA ILE A 42 6.37 -6.06 0.43
C ILE A 42 7.07 -6.67 1.64
N GLN A 43 7.30 -5.86 2.66
CA GLN A 43 7.77 -6.30 3.96
C GLN A 43 6.58 -6.51 4.89
N ILE A 44 6.59 -7.63 5.63
CA ILE A 44 5.59 -7.94 6.64
C ILE A 44 6.32 -8.10 7.97
N ASN A 45 6.11 -7.18 8.90
CA ASN A 45 6.61 -7.32 10.26
C ASN A 45 5.54 -8.01 11.11
N ILE A 46 5.94 -9.10 11.76
CA ILE A 46 5.05 -9.89 12.61
C ILE A 46 5.43 -9.63 14.06
N ASN A 47 4.51 -9.04 14.81
CA ASN A 47 4.66 -8.85 16.25
C ASN A 47 3.61 -9.69 16.98
N GLN A 48 4.09 -10.74 17.64
CA GLN A 48 3.24 -11.68 18.35
C GLN A 48 3.37 -11.51 19.86
N THR A 49 2.20 -11.42 20.50
CA THR A 49 2.02 -11.48 21.96
C THR A 49 1.16 -12.70 22.31
N TYR A 50 1.04 -13.02 23.59
CA TYR A 50 0.35 -14.23 24.05
C TYR A 50 -1.11 -14.37 23.57
N TYR A 51 -1.80 -13.24 23.36
CA TYR A 51 -3.22 -13.20 22.98
C TYR A 51 -3.49 -12.49 21.65
N ASN A 52 -2.46 -11.96 20.98
CA ASN A 52 -2.65 -11.14 19.79
C ASN A 52 -1.47 -11.22 18.83
N ILE A 53 -1.77 -11.24 17.54
CA ILE A 53 -0.80 -11.14 16.44
C ILE A 53 -1.07 -9.84 15.72
N LYS A 54 -0.06 -8.98 15.64
CA LYS A 54 -0.09 -7.76 14.82
C LYS A 54 0.78 -7.97 13.59
N LEU A 55 0.24 -7.63 12.43
CA LEU A 55 0.93 -7.66 11.15
C LEU A 55 1.04 -6.23 10.63
N GLU A 56 2.25 -5.77 10.37
CA GLU A 56 2.50 -4.47 9.73
C GLU A 56 2.98 -4.72 8.31
N TRP A 57 2.22 -4.20 7.35
CA TRP A 57 2.46 -4.38 5.92
C TRP A 57 3.00 -3.10 5.31
N ASP A 58 4.18 -3.18 4.72
CA ASP A 58 4.84 -2.05 4.05
C ASP A 58 5.28 -2.43 2.64
N LEU A 59 4.96 -1.58 1.65
CA LEU A 59 5.63 -1.64 0.35
C LEU A 59 6.93 -0.85 0.45
N ILE A 60 8.06 -1.55 0.43
CA ILE A 60 9.38 -0.93 0.59
C ILE A 60 10.08 -0.68 -0.75
N GLU A 61 9.76 -1.46 -1.80
CA GLU A 61 10.27 -1.25 -3.15
C GLU A 61 9.18 -1.46 -4.20
N CYS A 62 9.24 -0.67 -5.28
CA CYS A 62 8.32 -0.76 -6.41
C CYS A 62 8.98 -0.14 -7.65
N ALA A 63 9.25 -0.93 -8.68
CA ALA A 63 9.87 -0.41 -9.92
C ALA A 63 8.95 0.54 -10.70
N SER A 64 7.65 0.54 -10.40
CA SER A 64 6.68 1.46 -10.99
C SER A 64 6.32 2.64 -10.08
N PHE A 65 7.14 2.92 -9.06
CA PHE A 65 6.99 4.11 -8.23
C PHE A 65 7.26 5.37 -9.05
N VAL A 66 6.31 6.30 -9.00
CA VAL A 66 6.43 7.64 -9.60
C VAL A 66 6.12 8.66 -8.51
N GLU A 67 7.12 9.44 -8.12
CA GLU A 67 6.99 10.38 -7.02
C GLU A 67 6.04 11.53 -7.39
N GLN A 68 4.99 11.72 -6.59
CA GLN A 68 4.07 12.83 -6.61
C GLN A 68 3.58 13.14 -5.18
N PRO A 69 4.31 13.96 -4.43
CA PRO A 69 3.93 14.34 -3.08
C PRO A 69 2.56 15.05 -3.07
N GLY A 70 1.77 14.80 -2.04
CA GLY A 70 0.45 15.42 -1.89
C GLY A 70 -0.64 14.85 -2.82
N PHE A 71 -0.33 13.88 -3.70
CA PHE A 71 -1.35 13.25 -4.55
C PHE A 71 -2.43 12.53 -3.72
N TRP A 72 -2.07 12.02 -2.55
CA TRP A 72 -3.00 11.42 -1.59
C TRP A 72 -3.99 12.41 -0.94
N LEU A 73 -3.72 13.72 -0.97
CA LEU A 73 -4.61 14.77 -0.44
C LEU A 73 -5.72 15.17 -1.42
N SER A 74 -5.56 14.84 -2.70
CA SER A 74 -6.50 15.21 -3.76
C SER A 74 -7.74 14.34 -3.82
#